data_AF-A0A7C1SWD1-F1
#
_entry.id   AF-A0A7C1SWD1-F1
#
_cell.length_a   1.000
_cell.length_b   1.000
_cell.length_c   1.000
_cell.angle_alpha   90.00
_cell.angle_beta   90.00
_cell.angle_gamma   90.00
#
_symmetry.space_group_name_H-M   'P 1'
#
loop_
_entity.id
_entity.type
_entity.pdbx_description
1 polymer ?
#
loop_
_entity_poly.entity_id
_entity_poly.type
_entity_poly.pdbx_seq_one_letter_code
_entity_poly.pdbx_strand_id
1 'polypeptide(L)'
;KFAERLKRFSGEFGVQVYLEPGEASITKSTTLEVTVLDKLYNGKDLVVVDSSIEAHLLDLLIYRESAKVHPNQGPHRYQVCGKSCLAGDIFGEFNFENELNIGDRISLQDTAGYTMVKKNWFNGVQMPAIAIRELDGSLRTVREFDYTDYEQSLS
;
A
#
# COMPACT_ATOMS: atom_id res chain seq x y z
N LYS A 1 5.92 31.58 -5.52
CA LYS A 1 4.55 31.37 -6.03
C LYS A 1 3.56 30.87 -4.97
N PHE A 2 3.63 29.62 -4.45
CA PHE A 2 2.68 29.13 -3.43
C PHE A 2 2.76 29.89 -2.10
N ALA A 3 3.94 29.95 -1.47
CA ALA A 3 4.14 30.65 -0.20
C ALA A 3 3.77 32.14 -0.28
N GLU A 4 4.10 32.81 -1.40
CA GLU A 4 3.71 34.21 -1.63
C GLU A 4 2.20 34.40 -1.69
N ARG A 5 1.46 33.44 -2.28
CA ARG A 5 0.00 33.50 -2.32
C ARG A 5 -0.60 33.41 -0.92
N LEU A 6 -0.08 32.52 -0.07
CA LEU A 6 -0.50 32.41 1.34
C LEU A 6 -0.16 33.67 2.14
N LYS A 7 1.06 34.20 1.97
CA LYS A 7 1.50 35.44 2.62
C LYS A 7 0.60 36.61 2.23
N ARG A 8 0.27 36.75 0.94
CA ARG A 8 -0.65 37.79 0.47
C ARG A 8 -2.04 37.63 1.07
N PHE A 9 -2.58 36.42 1.09
CA PHE A 9 -3.90 36.15 1.69
C PHE A 9 -3.92 36.50 3.19
N SER A 10 -2.92 36.04 3.95
CA SER A 10 -2.79 36.37 5.37
C SER A 10 -2.72 37.89 5.60
N GLY A 11 -1.95 38.61 4.77
CA GLY A 11 -1.80 40.07 4.86
C GLY A 11 -3.05 40.86 4.45
N GLU A 12 -3.70 40.49 3.34
CA GLU A 12 -4.91 41.17 2.83
C GLU A 12 -6.09 41.04 3.79
N PHE A 13 -6.26 39.87 4.41
CA PHE A 13 -7.41 39.58 5.27
C PHE A 13 -7.08 39.72 6.78
N GLY A 14 -5.82 39.92 7.15
CA GLY A 14 -5.41 40.03 8.55
C GLY A 14 -5.61 38.74 9.37
N VAL A 15 -5.49 37.58 8.73
CA VAL A 15 -5.77 36.26 9.33
C VAL A 15 -4.53 35.39 9.43
N GLN A 16 -4.47 34.53 10.45
CA GLN A 16 -3.49 33.45 10.54
C GLN A 16 -3.90 32.31 9.59
N VAL A 17 -2.97 31.88 8.74
CA VAL A 17 -3.16 30.73 7.86
C VAL A 17 -2.64 29.47 8.56
N TYR A 18 -3.47 28.42 8.57
CA TYR A 18 -3.08 27.07 8.97
C TYR A 18 -3.09 26.17 7.73
N LEU A 19 -2.10 25.27 7.65
CA LEU A 19 -2.04 24.22 6.64
C LEU A 19 -2.16 22.87 7.35
N GLU A 20 -2.99 21.99 6.81
CA GLU A 20 -3.26 20.67 7.38
C GLU A 20 -2.84 19.57 6.37
N PRO A 21 -1.54 19.43 6.08
CA PRO A 21 -1.08 18.44 5.11
C PRO A 21 -1.22 17.01 5.68
N GLY A 22 -2.20 16.27 5.17
CA GLY A 22 -2.27 14.81 5.36
C GLY A 22 -1.31 14.11 4.40
N GLU A 23 -1.78 13.82 3.19
CA GLU A 23 -1.02 13.11 2.15
C GLU A 23 0.37 13.73 1.89
N ALA A 24 0.44 15.06 1.71
CA ALA A 24 1.69 15.75 1.41
C ALA A 24 2.80 15.55 2.47
N SER A 25 2.44 15.16 3.70
CA SER A 25 3.40 14.87 4.77
C SER A 25 4.05 13.50 4.63
N ILE A 26 3.41 12.55 3.93
CA ILE A 26 3.81 11.14 3.90
C ILE A 26 3.95 10.55 2.49
N THR A 27 3.68 11.32 1.44
CA THR A 27 3.78 10.88 0.05
C THR A 27 5.17 10.28 -0.23
N LYS A 28 5.20 9.09 -0.86
CA LYS A 28 6.41 8.32 -1.22
C LYS A 28 7.33 7.98 -0.06
N SER A 29 6.84 7.98 1.19
CA SER A 29 7.63 7.61 2.36
C SER A 29 7.59 6.12 2.70
N THR A 30 6.54 5.41 2.27
CA THR A 30 6.22 4.06 2.76
C THR A 30 5.84 3.12 1.63
N THR A 31 6.28 1.86 1.73
CA THR A 31 5.93 0.76 0.85
C THR A 31 5.22 -0.35 1.63
N LEU A 32 4.34 -1.08 0.94
CA LEU A 32 3.77 -2.33 1.43
C LEU A 32 4.53 -3.47 0.76
N GLU A 33 5.25 -4.22 1.57
CA GLU A 33 6.09 -5.34 1.15
C GLU A 33 5.30 -6.62 1.16
N VAL A 34 5.26 -7.32 0.02
CA VAL A 34 4.49 -8.56 -0.15
C VAL A 34 5.32 -9.63 -0.85
N THR A 35 4.95 -10.89 -0.66
CA THR A 35 5.58 -12.07 -1.26
C THR A 35 4.62 -12.75 -2.22
N VAL A 36 5.12 -13.16 -3.39
CA VAL A 36 4.38 -14.01 -4.33
C VAL A 36 4.20 -15.41 -3.73
N LEU A 37 2.95 -15.85 -3.60
CA LEU A 37 2.57 -17.15 -3.06
C LEU A 37 2.23 -18.17 -4.15
N ASP A 38 1.67 -17.71 -5.27
CA ASP A 38 1.24 -18.59 -6.35
C ASP A 38 1.27 -17.89 -7.71
N LYS A 39 1.33 -18.68 -8.78
CA LYS A 39 1.33 -18.25 -10.18
C LYS A 39 0.27 -19.00 -10.96
N LEU A 40 -0.54 -18.26 -11.70
CA LEU A 40 -1.65 -18.82 -12.48
C LEU A 40 -1.68 -18.18 -13.86
N TYR A 41 -2.30 -18.86 -14.82
CA TYR A 41 -2.60 -18.29 -16.13
C TYR A 41 -4.09 -18.43 -16.43
N ASN A 42 -4.77 -17.31 -16.68
CA ASN A 42 -6.17 -17.29 -17.09
C ASN A 42 -6.41 -16.17 -18.10
N GLY A 43 -5.92 -16.35 -19.32
CA GLY A 43 -5.90 -15.31 -20.36
C GLY A 43 -4.89 -14.17 -20.10
N LYS A 44 -4.39 -14.06 -18.87
CA LYS A 44 -3.28 -13.21 -18.40
C LYS A 44 -2.45 -13.99 -17.40
N ASP A 45 -1.17 -13.62 -17.28
CA ASP A 45 -0.33 -14.09 -16.19
C ASP A 45 -0.76 -13.42 -14.88
N LEU A 46 -0.98 -14.25 -13.85
CA LEU A 46 -1.45 -13.84 -12.55
C LEU A 46 -0.43 -14.24 -11.49
N VAL A 47 -0.27 -13.39 -10.48
CA VAL A 47 0.41 -13.74 -9.24
C VAL A 47 -0.49 -13.42 -8.06
N VAL A 48 -0.54 -14.32 -7.07
CA VAL A 48 -1.23 -14.08 -5.80
C VAL A 48 -0.19 -13.71 -4.76
N VAL A 49 -0.40 -12.62 -4.03
CA VAL A 49 0.49 -12.16 -2.97
C VAL A 49 -0.10 -12.34 -1.58
N ASP A 50 0.75 -12.35 -0.55
CA ASP A 50 0.38 -12.50 0.87
C ASP A 50 -0.29 -11.25 1.49
N SER A 51 -1.13 -10.55 0.73
CA SER A 51 -1.85 -9.34 1.17
C SER A 51 -3.21 -9.22 0.48
N SER A 52 -4.03 -8.23 0.85
CA SER A 52 -5.35 -7.99 0.24
C SER A 52 -5.64 -6.50 0.18
N ILE A 53 -6.24 -6.02 -0.92
CA ILE A 53 -6.61 -4.60 -1.02
C ILE A 53 -7.75 -4.26 -0.06
N GLU A 54 -8.70 -5.17 0.19
CA GLU A 54 -9.81 -4.94 1.12
C GLU A 54 -9.30 -4.79 2.56
N ALA A 55 -8.32 -5.61 2.95
CA ALA A 55 -7.78 -5.59 4.30
C ALA A 55 -6.72 -4.49 4.50
N HIS A 56 -5.85 -4.24 3.51
CA HIS A 56 -4.59 -3.52 3.73
C HIS A 56 -4.41 -2.25 2.90
N LEU A 57 -5.11 -2.10 1.77
CA LEU A 57 -5.09 -0.92 0.89
C LEU A 57 -6.50 -0.53 0.44
N LEU A 58 -7.43 -0.36 1.39
CA LEU A 58 -8.88 -0.33 1.14
C LEU A 58 -9.33 0.76 0.15
N ASP A 59 -8.60 1.87 0.01
CA ASP A 59 -8.93 2.90 -0.98
C ASP A 59 -8.86 2.41 -2.42
N LEU A 60 -7.96 1.48 -2.73
CA LEU A 60 -7.88 0.89 -4.07
C LEU A 60 -9.20 0.21 -4.44
N LEU A 61 -9.82 -0.48 -3.48
CA LEU A 61 -11.12 -1.12 -3.67
C LEU A 61 -12.26 -0.10 -3.74
N ILE A 62 -12.30 0.85 -2.81
CA ILE A 62 -13.38 1.86 -2.72
C ILE A 62 -13.44 2.72 -3.99
N TYR A 63 -12.29 3.20 -4.45
CA TYR A 63 -12.20 4.13 -5.59
C TYR A 63 -11.88 3.44 -6.92
N ARG A 64 -11.71 2.12 -6.92
CA ARG A 64 -11.35 1.32 -8.11
C ARG A 64 -10.05 1.80 -8.75
N GLU A 65 -9.06 2.09 -7.92
CA GLU A 65 -7.72 2.47 -8.34
C GLU A 65 -6.76 1.27 -8.27
N SER A 66 -5.60 1.40 -8.91
CA SER A 66 -4.52 0.41 -8.83
C SER A 66 -3.38 0.91 -7.95
N ALA A 67 -2.71 -0.03 -7.29
CA ALA A 67 -1.46 0.22 -6.61
C ALA A 67 -0.37 0.68 -7.59
N LYS A 68 0.78 1.07 -7.06
CA LYS A 68 1.94 1.49 -7.84
C LYS A 68 3.09 0.52 -7.59
N VAL A 69 3.78 0.11 -8.65
CA VAL A 69 5.05 -0.64 -8.59
C VAL A 69 6.11 0.18 -9.32
N HIS A 70 7.36 0.12 -8.87
CA HIS A 70 8.47 0.83 -9.50
C HIS A 70 9.73 -0.06 -9.59
N PRO A 71 10.37 -0.17 -10.78
CA PRO A 71 9.88 0.30 -12.07
C PRO A 71 8.69 -0.54 -12.55
N ASN A 72 7.75 0.06 -13.29
CA ASN A 72 6.66 -0.65 -13.97
C ASN A 72 7.03 -0.83 -15.46
N GLN A 73 8.10 -1.59 -15.71
CA GLN A 73 8.74 -1.75 -17.02
C GLN A 73 9.26 -3.18 -17.18
N GLY A 74 9.40 -3.62 -18.42
CA GLY A 74 9.89 -4.95 -18.77
C GLY A 74 8.89 -5.76 -19.60
N PRO A 75 9.28 -6.94 -20.08
CA PRO A 75 8.46 -7.74 -20.99
C PRO A 75 7.43 -8.61 -20.25
N HIS A 76 7.56 -8.82 -18.95
CA HIS A 76 6.71 -9.74 -18.20
C HIS A 76 5.58 -8.98 -17.49
N ARG A 77 4.36 -9.11 -18.01
CA ARG A 77 3.18 -8.43 -17.47
C ARG A 77 2.37 -9.37 -16.59
N TYR A 78 2.18 -9.00 -15.33
CA TYR A 78 1.38 -9.76 -14.39
C TYR A 78 0.23 -8.92 -13.83
N GLN A 79 -0.92 -9.55 -13.64
CA GLN A 79 -1.95 -9.05 -12.74
C GLN A 79 -1.64 -9.56 -11.33
N VAL A 80 -1.44 -8.62 -10.40
CA VAL A 80 -1.15 -8.92 -8.99
C VAL A 80 -2.45 -8.95 -8.21
N CYS A 81 -2.80 -10.12 -7.69
CA CYS A 81 -4.03 -10.38 -6.95
C CYS A 81 -3.74 -10.57 -5.45
N GLY A 82 -4.69 -10.21 -4.60
CA GLY A 82 -4.63 -10.47 -3.17
C GLY A 82 -5.04 -11.88 -2.79
N LYS A 83 -4.86 -12.20 -1.51
CA LYS A 83 -5.08 -13.52 -0.91
C LYS A 83 -6.54 -13.80 -0.56
N SER A 84 -7.47 -12.86 -0.79
CA SER A 84 -8.88 -13.09 -0.47
C SER A 84 -9.64 -13.79 -1.59
N CYS A 85 -10.86 -14.22 -1.27
CA CYS A 85 -11.76 -14.86 -2.23
C CYS A 85 -12.54 -13.84 -3.09
N LEU A 86 -12.35 -12.54 -2.85
CA LEU A 86 -13.09 -11.49 -3.55
C LEU A 86 -12.59 -11.38 -4.99
N ALA A 87 -13.52 -11.44 -5.95
CA ALA A 87 -13.18 -11.31 -7.37
C ALA A 87 -12.47 -9.98 -7.72
N GLY A 88 -12.70 -8.94 -6.90
CA GLY A 88 -12.08 -7.61 -7.04
C GLY A 88 -10.78 -7.42 -6.27
N ASP A 89 -10.23 -8.44 -5.60
CA ASP A 89 -8.99 -8.31 -4.83
C ASP A 89 -7.76 -8.28 -5.75
N ILE A 90 -7.61 -7.17 -6.46
CA ILE A 90 -6.62 -6.97 -7.52
C ILE A 90 -5.86 -5.68 -7.24
N PHE A 91 -4.57 -5.79 -6.95
CA PHE A 91 -3.69 -4.63 -6.75
C PHE A 91 -3.47 -3.86 -8.06
N GLY A 92 -3.45 -4.54 -9.20
CA GLY A 92 -3.31 -3.94 -10.51
C GLY A 92 -2.56 -4.84 -11.49
N GLU A 93 -2.21 -4.28 -12.66
CA GLU A 93 -1.39 -4.92 -13.66
C GLU A 93 -0.07 -4.18 -13.83
N PHE A 94 1.04 -4.91 -13.73
CA PHE A 94 2.39 -4.34 -13.74
C PHE A 94 3.33 -5.14 -14.63
N ASN A 95 4.33 -4.46 -15.17
CA ASN A 95 5.42 -5.03 -15.95
C ASN A 95 6.67 -5.16 -15.09
N PHE A 96 7.35 -6.29 -15.25
CA PHE A 96 8.58 -6.63 -14.56
C PHE A 96 9.65 -7.01 -15.58
N GLU A 97 10.91 -6.70 -15.23
CA GLU A 97 12.07 -7.02 -16.07
C GLU A 97 12.31 -8.53 -16.18
N ASN A 98 12.07 -9.26 -15.09
CA ASN A 98 12.21 -10.71 -15.01
C ASN A 98 10.86 -11.36 -14.70
N GLU A 99 10.71 -12.65 -15.03
CA GLU A 99 9.57 -13.45 -14.59
C GLU A 99 9.51 -13.51 -13.05
N LEU A 100 8.31 -13.30 -12.49
CA LEU A 100 8.07 -13.48 -11.07
C LEU A 100 7.97 -14.96 -10.72
N ASN A 101 8.49 -15.36 -9.58
CA ASN A 101 8.43 -16.70 -9.02
C ASN A 101 7.83 -16.71 -7.62
N ILE A 102 7.34 -17.86 -7.17
CA ILE A 102 6.90 -18.04 -5.78
C ILE A 102 8.08 -17.75 -4.86
N GLY A 103 7.84 -16.91 -3.85
CA GLY A 103 8.87 -16.40 -2.93
C GLY A 103 9.46 -15.04 -3.33
N ASP A 104 9.21 -14.55 -4.54
CA ASP A 104 9.68 -13.22 -4.94
C ASP A 104 8.94 -12.11 -4.20
N ARG A 105 9.65 -11.01 -3.95
CA ARG A 105 9.11 -9.85 -3.24
C ARG A 105 8.64 -8.77 -4.20
N ILE A 106 7.52 -8.14 -3.86
CA ILE A 106 7.00 -6.95 -4.55
C ILE A 106 6.82 -5.84 -3.53
N SER A 107 7.31 -4.64 -3.85
CA SER A 107 7.12 -3.44 -3.03
C SER A 107 6.07 -2.54 -3.68
N LEU A 108 4.88 -2.47 -3.08
CA LEU A 108 3.82 -1.55 -3.49
C LEU A 108 4.15 -0.15 -2.96
N GLN A 109 4.22 0.82 -3.85
CA GLN A 109 4.73 2.16 -3.59
C GLN A 109 3.64 3.09 -3.05
N ASP A 110 4.06 4.09 -2.26
CA ASP A 110 3.21 5.22 -1.86
C ASP A 110 2.00 4.79 -1.01
N THR A 111 2.28 3.99 0.02
CA THR A 111 1.26 3.28 0.80
C THR A 111 1.15 3.77 2.25
N ALA A 112 1.64 4.97 2.58
CA ALA A 112 1.45 5.54 3.92
C ALA A 112 0.06 6.16 4.11
N GLY A 113 -0.40 6.91 3.11
CA GLY A 113 -1.61 7.71 3.19
C GLY A 113 -2.83 6.84 3.14
N TYR A 114 -3.71 6.97 4.14
CA TYR A 114 -5.00 6.29 4.17
C TYR A 114 -4.89 4.76 3.95
N THR A 115 -3.93 4.10 4.60
CA THR A 115 -3.79 2.64 4.58
C THR A 115 -3.92 2.06 5.98
N MET A 116 -2.86 2.19 6.80
CA MET A 116 -2.77 1.65 8.15
C MET A 116 -3.87 2.15 9.08
N VAL A 117 -4.41 3.35 8.83
CA VAL A 117 -5.49 3.97 9.62
C VAL A 117 -6.86 3.31 9.43
N LYS A 118 -7.01 2.43 8.43
CA LYS A 118 -8.26 1.72 8.13
C LYS A 118 -8.06 0.26 7.74
N LYS A 119 -6.87 -0.29 8.04
CA LYS A 119 -6.62 -1.72 7.89
C LYS A 119 -7.57 -2.51 8.79
N ASN A 120 -7.97 -3.70 8.35
CA ASN A 120 -8.94 -4.52 9.05
C ASN A 120 -8.58 -6.01 8.94
N TRP A 121 -9.37 -6.85 9.60
CA TRP A 121 -9.19 -8.30 9.66
C TRP A 121 -10.07 -9.07 8.68
N PHE A 122 -10.36 -8.50 7.51
CA PHE A 122 -11.16 -9.16 6.47
C PHE A 122 -10.56 -10.54 6.12
N ASN A 123 -11.41 -11.57 6.08
CA ASN A 123 -11.03 -12.98 5.89
C ASN A 123 -9.98 -13.53 6.89
N GLY A 124 -9.68 -12.82 7.99
CA GLY A 124 -8.61 -13.19 8.91
C GLY A 124 -7.23 -13.26 8.25
N VAL A 125 -7.00 -12.52 7.15
CA VAL A 125 -5.68 -12.48 6.52
C VAL A 125 -4.65 -11.86 7.47
N GLN A 126 -3.41 -12.33 7.41
CA GLN A 126 -2.33 -11.85 8.26
C GLN A 126 -2.13 -10.34 8.05
N MET A 127 -2.24 -9.57 9.13
CA MET A 127 -2.05 -8.13 9.08
C MET A 127 -0.57 -7.79 8.92
N PRO A 128 -0.21 -6.87 8.00
CA PRO A 128 1.17 -6.44 7.80
C PRO A 128 1.75 -5.83 9.07
N ALA A 129 2.96 -6.24 9.42
CA ALA A 129 3.73 -5.60 10.47
C ALA A 129 4.04 -4.14 10.09
N ILE A 130 4.16 -3.28 11.09
CA ILE A 130 4.63 -1.90 10.93
C ILE A 130 6.12 -1.90 11.21
N ALA A 131 6.93 -1.52 10.24
CA ALA A 131 8.38 -1.43 10.36
C ALA A 131 8.90 -0.10 9.82
N ILE A 132 10.02 0.36 10.37
CA ILE A 132 10.72 1.57 9.95
C ILE A 132 12.09 1.17 9.42
N ARG A 133 12.45 1.71 8.25
CA ARG A 133 13.84 1.74 7.79
C ARG A 133 14.51 2.98 8.37
N GLU A 134 15.47 2.78 9.26
CA GLU A 134 16.22 3.86 9.90
C GLU A 134 17.19 4.51 8.89
N LEU A 135 17.77 5.65 9.26
CA LEU A 135 18.69 6.40 8.39
C LEU A 135 19.96 5.63 8.03
N ASP A 136 20.36 4.66 8.84
CA ASP A 136 21.50 3.76 8.60
C ASP A 136 21.14 2.55 7.72
N GLY A 137 19.88 2.41 7.33
CA GLY A 137 19.36 1.31 6.52
C GLY A 137 18.89 0.09 7.32
N SER A 138 19.06 0.07 8.63
CA SER A 138 18.53 -0.99 9.48
C SER A 138 16.99 -0.98 9.47
N LEU A 139 16.38 -2.17 9.59
CA LEU A 139 14.94 -2.31 9.70
C LEU A 139 14.58 -2.59 11.15
N ARG A 140 13.68 -1.78 11.70
CA ARG A 140 13.13 -1.96 13.04
C ARG A 140 11.63 -2.21 12.96
N THR A 141 11.21 -3.39 13.40
CA THR A 141 9.79 -3.69 13.58
C THR A 141 9.25 -2.90 14.77
N VAL A 142 8.19 -2.12 14.54
CA VAL A 142 7.50 -1.30 15.54
C VAL A 142 6.32 -2.06 16.14
N ARG A 143 5.59 -2.81 15.29
CA ARG A 143 4.44 -3.60 15.69
C ARG A 143 4.29 -4.80 14.78
N GLU A 144 4.21 -5.98 15.37
CA GLU A 144 3.71 -7.20 14.72
C GLU A 144 2.28 -7.43 15.19
N PHE A 145 1.46 -8.06 14.35
CA PHE A 145 0.10 -8.43 14.73
C PHE A 145 -0.01 -9.95 14.73
N ASP A 146 -0.53 -10.52 15.80
CA ASP A 146 -0.63 -11.97 15.96
C ASP A 146 -2.09 -12.45 15.99
N TYR A 147 -2.27 -13.74 16.25
CA TYR A 147 -3.59 -14.34 16.36
C TYR A 147 -4.45 -13.72 17.48
N THR A 148 -3.83 -13.31 18.58
CA THR A 148 -4.51 -12.69 19.71
C THR A 148 -5.13 -11.36 19.30
N ASP A 149 -4.42 -10.57 18.49
CA ASP A 149 -4.93 -9.30 17.95
C ASP A 149 -6.16 -9.49 17.05
N TYR A 150 -6.20 -10.60 16.31
CA TYR A 150 -7.35 -11.00 15.51
C TYR A 150 -8.52 -11.45 16.40
N GLU A 151 -8.28 -12.39 17.31
CA GLU A 151 -9.30 -12.95 18.21
C GLU A 151 -9.99 -11.86 19.05
N GLN A 152 -9.21 -10.97 19.66
CA GLN A 152 -9.72 -9.88 20.50
C GLN A 152 -10.50 -8.80 19.72
N SER A 153 -10.37 -8.76 18.39
CA SER A 153 -11.16 -7.83 17.57
C SER A 153 -12.61 -8.28 17.37
N LEU A 154 -12.92 -9.54 17.71
CA LEU A 154 -14.20 -10.18 17.42
C LEU A 154 -15.11 -10.36 18.64
N SER A 155 -14.59 -10.30 19.87
CA SER A 155 -15.38 -10.38 21.11
C SER A 155 -14.64 -9.89 22.35
#